data_AF-A0A6L3VWL7-F1
#
_entry.id   AF-A0A6L3VWL7-F1
#
_cell.length_a   1.000
_cell.length_b   1.000
_cell.length_c   1.000
_cell.angle_alpha   90.00
_cell.angle_beta   90.00
_cell.angle_gamma   90.00
#
_symmetry.space_group_name_H-M   'P 1'
#
loop_
_entity.id
_entity.type
_entity.pdbx_description
1 polymer ?
#
loop_
_entity_poly.entity_id
_entity_poly.type
_entity_poly.pdbx_seq_one_letter_code
_entity_poly.pdbx_strand_id
1 'polypeptide(L)'
;MEVIFERTGERRYAVVVTAPGRATRRMDPAPGYDDHIPHDLVHYLTEAVLGLDSGVFGRAAAGGGGFTPVGETASAPRERARAQRRTRKREASLRRTGHEDMAASERLAGITDVAWRRRAGARTPEWAAGRPPAPEDEARVRRILPHLDRAAALWHDLPVGGTLAYTWPGTVPAVG
;
A
#
# COMPACT_ATOMS: atom_id res chain seq x y z
N MET A 1 -6.62 -0.12 -11.43
CA MET A 1 -5.20 0.33 -11.51
C MET A 1 -4.36 -0.87 -11.16
N GLU A 2 -3.28 -1.15 -11.90
CA GLU A 2 -2.35 -2.22 -11.54
C GLU A 2 -1.43 -1.75 -10.40
N VAL A 3 -1.22 -2.62 -9.42
CA VAL A 3 -0.34 -2.41 -8.26
C VAL A 3 0.57 -3.63 -8.13
N ILE A 4 1.87 -3.43 -8.19
CA ILE A 4 2.87 -4.49 -8.12
C ILE A 4 3.73 -4.26 -6.89
N PHE A 5 3.82 -5.28 -6.04
CA PHE A 5 4.79 -5.38 -4.96
C PHE A 5 5.96 -6.23 -5.46
N GLU A 6 7.15 -5.65 -5.50
CA GLU A 6 8.36 -6.31 -6.01
C GLU A 6 9.37 -6.47 -4.87
N ARG A 7 9.84 -7.70 -4.62
CA ARG A 7 10.92 -7.92 -3.64
C ARG A 7 12.26 -7.58 -4.30
N THR A 8 12.73 -6.35 -4.12
CA THR A 8 13.93 -5.83 -4.79
C THR A 8 15.25 -6.27 -4.15
N GLY A 9 15.21 -6.99 -3.02
CA GLY A 9 16.37 -7.51 -2.31
C GLY A 9 16.01 -8.07 -0.92
N GLU A 10 16.99 -8.60 -0.20
CA GLU A 10 16.76 -9.37 1.06
C GLU A 10 15.95 -8.67 2.14
N ARG A 11 15.98 -7.34 2.20
CA ARG A 11 15.25 -6.53 3.20
C ARG A 11 14.69 -5.25 2.60
N ARG A 12 14.25 -5.34 1.34
CA ARG A 12 13.78 -4.20 0.56
C ARG A 12 12.74 -4.64 -0.45
N TYR A 13 11.81 -3.75 -0.72
CA TYR A 13 10.79 -3.94 -1.74
C TYR A 13 10.44 -2.61 -2.40
N ALA A 14 9.79 -2.71 -3.53
CA ALA A 14 9.22 -1.56 -4.21
C ALA A 14 7.72 -1.77 -4.44
N VAL A 15 7.01 -0.66 -4.55
CA VAL A 15 5.62 -0.64 -4.98
C VAL A 15 5.52 0.14 -6.28
N VAL A 16 4.99 -0.50 -7.32
CA VAL A 16 4.79 0.07 -8.65
C VAL A 16 3.30 0.20 -8.90
N VAL A 17 2.87 1.35 -9.39
CA VAL A 17 1.46 1.62 -9.71
C VAL A 17 1.31 2.12 -11.15
N THR A 18 0.43 1.47 -11.90
CA THR A 18 0.10 1.84 -13.28
C THR A 18 -1.41 2.00 -13.42
N ALA A 19 -1.86 3.25 -13.57
CA ALA A 19 -3.27 3.57 -13.77
C ALA A 19 -3.56 3.79 -15.27
N PRO A 20 -4.76 3.43 -15.76
CA PRO A 20 -5.09 3.60 -17.18
C PRO A 20 -4.84 5.02 -17.69
N GLY A 21 -4.14 5.14 -18.81
CA GLY A 21 -3.79 6.43 -19.43
C GLY A 21 -2.80 7.29 -18.63
N ARG A 22 -2.05 6.70 -17.69
CA ARG A 22 -1.07 7.42 -16.86
C ARG A 22 0.29 6.74 -16.88
N ALA A 23 1.34 7.54 -16.70
CA ALA A 23 2.69 7.02 -16.54
C ALA A 23 2.77 6.12 -15.29
N THR A 24 3.55 5.04 -15.41
CA THR A 24 3.93 4.17 -14.30
C THR A 24 4.65 5.00 -13.24
N ARG A 25 4.33 4.75 -11.97
CA ARG A 25 5.01 5.38 -10.84
C ARG A 25 5.50 4.33 -9.86
N ARG A 26 6.60 4.61 -9.19
CA ARG A 26 7.30 3.70 -8.28
C ARG A 26 7.65 4.39 -6.97
N MET A 27 7.60 3.60 -5.90
CA MET A 27 8.20 3.90 -4.61
C MET A 27 9.24 2.81 -4.33
N ASP A 28 10.52 3.20 -4.29
CA ASP A 28 11.66 2.29 -4.14
C ASP A 28 12.84 3.01 -3.45
N PRO A 29 13.29 2.57 -2.26
CA PRO A 29 12.67 1.52 -1.46
C PRO A 29 11.32 1.98 -0.89
N ALA A 30 10.35 1.07 -0.85
CA ALA A 30 9.12 1.26 -0.10
C ALA A 30 9.39 1.13 1.41
N PRO A 31 8.71 1.92 2.27
CA PRO A 31 8.91 1.88 3.71
C PRO A 31 8.31 0.63 4.34
N GLY A 32 8.74 0.30 5.57
CA GLY A 32 8.07 -0.73 6.37
C GLY A 32 8.22 -2.15 5.81
N TYR A 33 9.44 -2.53 5.39
CA TYR A 33 9.75 -3.91 5.05
C TYR A 33 9.50 -4.85 6.24
N ASP A 34 8.92 -6.01 5.96
CA ASP A 34 8.75 -7.14 6.87
C ASP A 34 8.85 -8.45 6.07
N ASP A 35 9.45 -9.48 6.66
CA ASP A 35 9.68 -10.77 6.00
C ASP A 35 8.39 -11.55 5.73
N HIS A 36 7.31 -11.24 6.46
CA HIS A 36 6.02 -11.91 6.31
C HIS A 36 5.02 -11.03 5.56
N ILE A 37 4.84 -9.76 5.96
CA ILE A 37 3.88 -8.89 5.28
C ILE A 37 4.32 -7.42 5.26
N PRO A 38 4.62 -6.84 4.08
CA PRO A 38 5.02 -5.45 3.97
C PRO A 38 3.91 -4.51 4.43
N HIS A 39 4.32 -3.40 5.04
CA HIS A 39 3.39 -2.37 5.52
C HIS A 39 2.42 -1.88 4.43
N ASP A 40 2.92 -1.60 3.23
CA ASP A 40 2.09 -1.13 2.12
C ASP A 40 1.09 -2.21 1.65
N LEU A 41 1.40 -3.50 1.83
CA LEU A 41 0.48 -4.58 1.48
C LEU A 41 -0.70 -4.65 2.46
N VAL A 42 -0.45 -4.36 3.75
CA VAL A 42 -1.50 -4.20 4.77
C VAL A 42 -2.40 -3.02 4.42
N HIS A 43 -1.83 -1.87 4.03
CA HIS A 43 -2.62 -0.72 3.56
C HIS A 43 -3.46 -1.07 2.34
N TYR A 44 -2.86 -1.69 1.32
CA TYR A 44 -3.57 -2.07 0.10
C TYR A 44 -4.80 -2.92 0.41
N LEU A 45 -4.64 -3.99 1.18
CA LEU A 45 -5.74 -4.91 1.49
C LEU A 45 -6.77 -4.29 2.43
N THR A 46 -6.34 -3.47 3.39
CA THR A 46 -7.25 -2.72 4.26
C THR A 46 -8.14 -1.79 3.45
N GLU A 47 -7.54 -0.99 2.57
CA GLU A 47 -8.29 -0.03 1.75
C GLU A 47 -9.18 -0.73 0.73
N ALA A 48 -8.69 -1.79 0.07
CA ALA A 48 -9.44 -2.55 -0.93
C ALA A 48 -10.66 -3.26 -0.31
N VAL A 49 -10.51 -3.91 0.84
CA VAL A 49 -11.61 -4.64 1.51
C VAL A 49 -12.68 -3.69 2.04
N LEU A 50 -12.27 -2.49 2.48
CA LEU A 50 -13.16 -1.52 3.10
C LEU A 50 -13.69 -0.45 2.15
N GLY A 51 -13.18 -0.38 0.91
CA GLY A 51 -13.58 0.62 -0.07
C GLY A 51 -13.10 2.03 0.29
N LEU A 52 -11.89 2.17 0.83
CA LEU A 52 -11.32 3.47 1.19
C LEU A 52 -10.67 4.11 -0.05
N ASP A 53 -11.42 4.98 -0.73
CA ASP A 53 -11.00 5.59 -2.00
C ASP A 53 -10.02 6.75 -1.85
N SER A 54 -9.86 7.29 -0.63
CA SER A 54 -8.91 8.39 -0.36
C SER A 54 -7.75 8.02 0.57
N GLY A 55 -7.51 6.71 0.73
CA GLY A 55 -6.32 6.14 1.35
C GLY A 55 -5.03 6.31 0.51
N VAL A 56 -3.99 5.54 0.82
CA VAL A 56 -2.71 5.51 0.07
C VAL A 56 -2.95 5.09 -1.37
N PHE A 57 -3.61 3.95 -1.59
CA PHE A 57 -3.81 3.36 -2.91
C PHE A 57 -5.00 3.99 -3.65
N GLY A 58 -6.04 4.38 -2.93
CA GLY A 58 -7.11 5.21 -3.50
C GLY A 58 -6.57 6.52 -4.09
N ARG A 59 -5.70 7.24 -3.35
CA ARG A 59 -5.01 8.42 -3.91
C ARG A 59 -4.00 8.07 -4.97
N ALA A 60 -3.34 6.91 -4.88
CA ALA A 60 -2.49 6.44 -5.97
C ALA A 60 -3.30 6.33 -7.27
N ALA A 61 -4.50 5.74 -7.25
CA ALA A 61 -5.37 5.66 -8.42
C ALA A 61 -5.75 7.04 -8.99
N ALA A 62 -5.92 8.05 -8.13
CA ALA A 62 -6.19 9.43 -8.55
C ALA A 62 -4.96 10.17 -9.13
N GLY A 63 -3.75 9.62 -8.98
CA GLY A 63 -2.49 10.20 -9.43
C GLY A 63 -1.68 10.91 -8.34
N GLY A 64 -1.96 10.64 -7.06
CA GLY A 64 -1.17 11.07 -5.90
C GLY A 64 -0.50 9.90 -5.18
N GLY A 65 -0.33 10.00 -3.86
CA GLY A 65 0.12 8.91 -3.00
C GLY A 65 1.64 8.80 -2.78
N GLY A 66 2.43 9.81 -3.16
CA GLY A 66 3.88 9.80 -2.91
C GLY A 66 4.72 8.96 -3.90
N PHE A 67 4.09 8.36 -4.91
CA PHE A 67 4.78 7.60 -5.96
C PHE A 67 5.43 8.52 -7.00
N THR A 68 6.64 8.19 -7.41
CA THR A 68 7.42 8.99 -8.39
C THR A 68 7.31 8.39 -9.79
N PRO A 69 7.15 9.19 -10.87
CA PRO A 69 7.12 8.66 -12.24
C PRO A 69 8.38 7.88 -12.61
N VAL A 70 8.20 6.72 -13.25
CA VAL A 70 9.29 5.94 -13.85
C VAL A 70 9.53 6.46 -15.28
N GLY A 71 10.78 6.81 -15.61
CA GLY A 71 11.18 6.99 -17.01
C GLY A 71 11.05 8.39 -17.65
N GLU A 72 11.01 9.50 -16.92
CA GLU A 72 11.13 10.84 -17.52
C GLU A 72 12.54 11.44 -17.35
N THR A 73 13.51 10.92 -18.09
CA THR A 73 14.89 11.47 -18.14
C THR A 73 15.16 12.36 -19.35
N ALA A 74 14.18 12.59 -20.25
CA ALA A 74 14.41 13.31 -21.51
C ALA A 74 13.56 14.59 -21.75
N SER A 75 12.94 15.17 -20.73
CA SER A 75 12.20 16.45 -20.91
C SER A 75 13.08 17.66 -20.59
N ALA A 76 12.89 18.77 -21.29
CA ALA A 76 13.59 20.03 -21.00
C ALA A 76 13.34 20.49 -19.55
N PRO A 77 14.26 21.21 -18.89
CA PRO A 77 14.11 21.60 -17.47
C PRO A 77 12.77 22.29 -17.14
N ARG A 78 12.23 23.07 -18.09
CA ARG A 78 10.93 23.75 -17.95
C ARG A 78 9.74 22.79 -17.90
N GLU A 79 9.77 21.71 -18.67
CA GLU A 79 8.71 20.71 -18.70
C GLU A 79 8.71 19.88 -17.43
N ARG A 80 9.90 19.50 -16.94
CA ARG A 80 10.06 18.83 -15.64
C ARG A 80 9.51 19.68 -14.49
N ALA A 81 9.83 20.97 -14.47
CA ALA A 81 9.31 21.88 -13.45
C ALA A 81 7.78 22.03 -13.51
N ARG A 82 7.19 22.03 -14.72
CA ARG A 82 5.73 22.06 -14.89
C ARG A 82 5.07 20.76 -14.44
N ALA A 83 5.64 19.61 -14.80
CA ALA A 83 5.17 18.29 -14.37
C ALA A 83 5.21 18.16 -12.83
N GLN A 84 6.33 18.50 -12.21
CA GLN A 84 6.46 18.50 -10.74
C GLN A 84 5.45 19.42 -10.06
N ARG A 85 5.22 20.64 -10.57
CA ARG A 85 4.19 21.55 -10.02
C ARG A 85 2.79 20.96 -10.13
N ARG A 86 2.46 20.32 -11.26
CA ARG A 86 1.16 19.64 -11.45
C ARG A 86 0.97 18.51 -10.46
N THR A 87 1.99 17.66 -10.26
CA THR A 87 1.97 16.58 -9.27
C THR A 87 1.77 17.12 -7.85
N ARG A 88 2.58 18.11 -7.43
CA ARG A 88 2.46 18.73 -6.10
C ARG A 88 1.09 19.36 -5.86
N LYS A 89 0.55 20.09 -6.86
CA LYS A 89 -0.79 20.68 -6.78
C LYS A 89 -1.86 19.60 -6.61
N ARG A 90 -1.74 18.48 -7.32
CA ARG A 90 -2.67 17.35 -7.22
C ARG A 90 -2.58 16.67 -5.87
N GLU A 91 -1.37 16.38 -5.37
CA GLU A 91 -1.19 15.82 -4.02
C GLU A 91 -1.78 16.71 -2.94
N ALA A 92 -1.54 18.02 -3.01
CA ALA A 92 -2.13 18.98 -2.09
C ALA A 92 -3.67 18.98 -2.16
N SER A 93 -4.24 18.81 -3.36
CA SER A 93 -5.69 18.71 -3.54
C SER A 93 -6.29 17.44 -2.91
N LEU A 94 -5.65 16.29 -3.15
CA LEU A 94 -6.09 15.02 -2.60
C LEU A 94 -5.98 14.98 -1.08
N ARG A 95 -4.94 15.61 -0.51
CA ARG A 95 -4.80 15.74 0.96
C ARG A 95 -5.92 16.55 1.60
N ARG A 96 -6.48 17.54 0.90
CA ARG A 96 -7.59 18.36 1.43
C ARG A 96 -8.95 17.64 1.44
N THR A 97 -9.13 16.61 0.61
CA THR A 97 -10.45 16.04 0.29
C THR A 97 -10.63 14.59 0.76
N GLY A 98 -9.77 14.09 1.65
CA GLY A 98 -9.80 12.68 2.06
C GLY A 98 -9.04 12.39 3.34
N HIS A 99 -9.04 13.32 4.29
CA HIS A 99 -8.32 13.17 5.56
C HIS A 99 -8.92 12.03 6.42
N GLU A 100 -10.24 11.86 6.38
CA GLU A 100 -10.95 10.82 7.16
C GLU A 100 -10.58 9.41 6.67
N ASP A 101 -10.68 9.14 5.38
CA ASP A 101 -10.25 7.87 4.78
C ASP A 101 -8.77 7.58 5.00
N MET A 102 -7.91 8.60 4.94
CA MET A 102 -6.50 8.43 5.24
C MET A 102 -6.28 8.02 6.70
N ALA A 103 -6.92 8.73 7.63
CA ALA A 103 -6.83 8.42 9.06
C ALA A 103 -7.44 7.04 9.36
N ALA A 104 -8.52 6.67 8.66
CA ALA A 104 -9.12 5.34 8.76
C ALA A 104 -8.18 4.26 8.20
N SER A 105 -7.57 4.48 7.03
CA SER A 105 -6.60 3.56 6.44
C SER A 105 -5.42 3.32 7.39
N GLU A 106 -4.79 4.39 7.89
CA GLU A 106 -3.66 4.28 8.83
C GLU A 106 -4.03 3.53 10.10
N ARG A 107 -5.13 3.94 10.76
CA ARG A 107 -5.59 3.30 12.00
C ARG A 107 -5.92 1.83 11.78
N LEU A 108 -6.70 1.52 10.74
CA LEU A 108 -7.17 0.16 10.48
C LEU A 108 -6.05 -0.74 9.97
N ALA A 109 -5.11 -0.23 9.17
CA ALA A 109 -3.93 -0.98 8.76
C ALA A 109 -3.09 -1.36 9.99
N GLY A 110 -2.83 -0.42 10.90
CA GLY A 110 -2.09 -0.69 12.13
C GLY A 110 -2.79 -1.70 13.05
N ILE A 111 -4.10 -1.57 13.27
CA ILE A 111 -4.86 -2.53 14.10
C ILE A 111 -4.91 -3.91 13.44
N THR A 112 -5.07 -3.96 12.11
CA THR A 112 -5.16 -5.23 11.37
C THR A 112 -3.81 -5.94 11.32
N ASP A 113 -2.70 -5.21 11.14
CA ASP A 113 -1.33 -5.77 11.23
C ASP A 113 -1.11 -6.44 12.61
N VAL A 114 -1.45 -5.74 13.70
CA VAL A 114 -1.36 -6.31 15.05
C VAL A 114 -2.23 -7.56 15.20
N ALA A 115 -3.48 -7.51 14.74
CA ALA A 115 -4.40 -8.63 14.86
C ALA A 115 -3.89 -9.86 14.07
N TRP A 116 -3.35 -9.63 12.87
CA TRP A 116 -2.74 -10.66 12.06
C TRP A 116 -1.50 -11.24 12.73
N ARG A 117 -0.57 -10.40 13.23
CA ARG A 117 0.64 -10.86 13.94
C ARG A 117 0.30 -11.74 15.14
N ARG A 118 -0.68 -11.35 15.95
CA ARG A 118 -1.14 -12.18 17.09
C ARG A 118 -1.66 -13.54 16.64
N ARG A 119 -2.48 -13.56 15.60
CA ARG A 119 -3.05 -14.80 15.02
C ARG A 119 -1.96 -15.68 14.43
N ALA A 120 -0.94 -15.11 13.80
CA ALA A 120 0.19 -15.80 13.20
C ALA A 120 1.27 -16.23 14.21
N GLY A 121 1.14 -15.86 15.49
CA GLY A 121 2.17 -16.09 16.51
C GLY A 121 3.44 -15.24 16.32
N ALA A 122 3.36 -14.19 15.51
CA ALA A 122 4.46 -13.25 15.26
C ALA A 122 4.57 -12.19 16.36
N ARG A 123 5.77 -11.61 16.52
CA ARG A 123 6.00 -10.53 17.48
C ARG A 123 5.16 -9.30 17.12
N THR A 124 4.38 -8.82 18.09
CA THR A 124 3.65 -7.55 17.97
C THR A 124 4.50 -6.36 18.44
N PRO A 125 4.25 -5.15 17.94
CA PRO A 125 4.82 -3.93 18.48
C PRO A 125 4.49 -3.73 19.97
N GLU A 126 5.35 -3.05 20.72
CA GLU A 126 5.16 -2.80 22.16
C GLU A 126 3.90 -1.96 22.46
N TRP A 127 3.61 -0.95 21.61
CA TRP A 127 2.41 -0.13 21.75
C TRP A 127 1.11 -0.96 21.64
N ALA A 128 1.20 -2.14 21.02
CA ALA A 128 0.11 -3.06 20.83
C ALA A 128 0.05 -4.16 21.91
N ALA A 129 0.92 -4.16 22.91
CA ALA A 129 0.87 -5.19 23.95
C ALA A 129 -0.47 -5.13 24.72
N GLY A 130 -1.19 -6.25 24.77
CA GLY A 130 -2.38 -6.43 25.62
C GLY A 130 -3.68 -5.72 25.20
N ARG A 131 -3.70 -4.96 24.08
CA ARG A 131 -4.91 -4.21 23.66
C ARG A 131 -5.65 -4.88 22.49
N PRO A 132 -6.86 -5.44 22.68
CA PRO A 132 -7.67 -5.91 21.55
C PRO A 132 -8.14 -4.73 20.68
N PRO A 133 -8.50 -4.99 19.40
CA PRO A 133 -9.22 -4.02 18.59
C PRO A 133 -10.47 -3.50 19.31
N ALA A 134 -10.86 -2.26 19.06
CA ALA A 134 -12.16 -1.76 19.52
C ALA A 134 -13.30 -2.61 18.90
N PRO A 135 -14.43 -2.83 19.61
CA PRO A 135 -15.54 -3.64 19.10
C PRO A 135 -16.04 -3.17 17.72
N GLU A 136 -16.04 -1.86 17.47
CA GLU A 136 -16.41 -1.25 16.19
C GLU A 136 -15.49 -1.62 15.02
N ASP A 137 -14.23 -1.95 15.29
CA ASP A 137 -13.23 -2.31 14.28
C ASP A 137 -13.09 -3.84 14.12
N GLU A 138 -13.58 -4.63 15.09
CA GLU A 138 -13.46 -6.10 15.07
C GLU A 138 -14.08 -6.72 13.80
N ALA A 139 -15.27 -6.27 13.41
CA ALA A 139 -15.93 -6.77 12.21
C ALA A 139 -15.14 -6.43 10.93
N ARG A 140 -14.49 -5.26 10.88
CA ARG A 140 -13.66 -4.82 9.75
C ARG A 140 -12.37 -5.63 9.68
N VAL A 141 -11.68 -5.78 10.81
CA VAL A 141 -10.45 -6.58 10.95
C VAL A 141 -10.72 -8.02 10.51
N ARG A 142 -11.78 -8.65 11.00
CA ARG A 142 -12.14 -10.04 10.62
C ARG A 142 -12.33 -10.22 9.12
N ARG A 143 -12.84 -9.21 8.40
CA ARG A 143 -12.98 -9.26 6.94
C ARG A 143 -11.64 -9.18 6.22
N ILE A 144 -10.64 -8.50 6.79
CA ILE A 144 -9.34 -8.28 6.15
C ILE A 144 -8.38 -9.45 6.41
N LEU A 145 -8.45 -10.08 7.59
CA LEU A 145 -7.51 -11.13 8.01
C LEU A 145 -7.28 -12.27 6.99
N PRO A 146 -8.31 -12.86 6.34
CA PRO A 146 -8.09 -13.92 5.36
C PRO A 146 -7.26 -13.48 4.15
N HIS A 147 -7.36 -12.20 3.78
CA HIS A 147 -6.57 -11.63 2.69
C HIS A 147 -5.10 -11.43 3.11
N LEU A 148 -4.85 -11.02 4.36
CA LEU A 148 -3.49 -10.93 4.89
C LEU A 148 -2.86 -12.32 5.04
N ASP A 149 -3.59 -13.32 5.51
CA ASP A 149 -3.08 -14.70 5.61
C ASP A 149 -2.55 -15.20 4.26
N ARG A 150 -3.34 -15.00 3.19
CA ARG A 150 -2.92 -15.37 1.83
C ARG A 150 -1.74 -14.53 1.34
N ALA A 151 -1.81 -13.21 1.50
CA ALA A 151 -0.80 -12.30 1.01
C ALA A 151 0.54 -12.48 1.72
N ALA A 152 0.52 -12.75 3.03
CA ALA A 152 1.71 -13.01 3.83
C ALA A 152 2.41 -14.29 3.39
N ALA A 153 1.68 -15.38 3.15
CA ALA A 153 2.26 -16.62 2.62
C ALA A 153 2.94 -16.39 1.26
N LEU A 154 2.25 -15.72 0.33
CA LEU A 154 2.79 -15.42 -0.99
C LEU A 154 4.00 -14.49 -0.94
N TRP A 155 3.98 -13.48 -0.08
CA TRP A 155 5.09 -12.56 0.09
C TRP A 155 6.30 -13.24 0.69
N HIS A 156 6.11 -14.05 1.74
CA HIS A 156 7.18 -14.74 2.44
C HIS A 156 7.99 -15.62 1.47
N ASP A 157 7.29 -16.40 0.65
CA ASP A 157 7.88 -17.33 -0.32
C ASP A 157 8.41 -16.64 -1.58
N LEU A 158 8.16 -15.33 -1.77
CA LEU A 158 8.56 -14.60 -2.95
C LEU A 158 10.10 -14.46 -3.00
N PRO A 159 10.80 -14.92 -4.05
CA PRO A 159 12.23 -14.70 -4.17
C PRO A 159 12.55 -13.22 -4.44
N VAL A 160 13.81 -12.83 -4.24
CA VAL A 160 14.30 -11.54 -4.75
C VAL A 160 14.12 -11.50 -6.28
N GLY A 161 13.55 -10.41 -6.78
CA GLY A 161 13.13 -10.23 -8.17
C GLY A 161 11.71 -10.71 -8.47
N GLY A 162 11.08 -11.45 -7.55
CA GLY A 162 9.69 -11.90 -7.70
C GLY A 162 8.68 -10.77 -7.46
N THR A 163 7.48 -10.95 -8.02
CA THR A 163 6.41 -9.95 -7.95
C THR A 163 5.08 -10.51 -7.46
N LEU A 164 4.35 -9.66 -6.75
CA LEU A 164 2.95 -9.89 -6.36
C LEU A 164 2.10 -8.76 -6.93
N ALA A 165 1.27 -9.07 -7.93
CA ALA A 165 0.49 -8.10 -8.67
C ALA A 165 -0.99 -8.14 -8.28
N TYR A 166 -1.60 -6.96 -8.16
CA TYR A 166 -3.01 -6.78 -7.91
C TYR A 166 -3.63 -5.80 -8.90
N THR A 167 -4.92 -5.94 -9.14
CA THR A 167 -5.73 -4.91 -9.82
C THR A 167 -6.59 -4.20 -8.78
N TRP A 168 -6.22 -2.97 -8.40
CA TRP A 168 -6.98 -2.14 -7.46
C TRP A 168 -8.42 -1.86 -7.97
N PRO A 169 -9.46 -2.00 -7.12
CA PRO A 169 -9.45 -2.35 -5.69
C PRO A 169 -9.69 -3.85 -5.37
N GLY A 170 -9.23 -4.76 -6.23
CA GLY A 170 -9.33 -6.21 -6.05
C GLY A 170 -8.33 -6.76 -5.04
N THR A 171 -8.71 -7.84 -4.35
CA THR A 171 -7.93 -8.45 -3.25
C THR A 171 -7.27 -9.78 -3.63
N VAL A 172 -7.44 -10.22 -4.89
CA VAL A 172 -6.85 -11.46 -5.40
C VAL A 172 -5.54 -11.11 -6.12
N PRO A 173 -4.39 -11.63 -5.66
CA PRO A 173 -3.13 -11.43 -6.36
C PRO A 173 -2.95 -12.38 -7.53
N ALA A 174 -2.20 -11.92 -8.53
CA ALA A 174 -1.47 -12.75 -9.47
C ALA A 174 0.01 -12.78 -9.05
N VAL A 175 0.63 -13.96 -9.07
CA VAL A 175 2.07 -14.14 -8.78
C VAL A 175 2.80 -14.18 -10.11
N GLY A 176 3.91 -13.44 -10.21
CA GLY A 176 4.72 -13.31 -11.42
C GLY A 176 6.20 -13.35 -11.13
#